data_AF-A0A2S9III5-F1
#
_entry.id   AF-A0A2S9III5-F1
#
_cell.length_a   1.000
_cell.length_b   1.000
_cell.length_c   1.000
_cell.angle_alpha   90.00
_cell.angle_beta   90.00
_cell.angle_gamma   90.00
#
_symmetry.space_group_name_H-M   'P 1'
#
loop_
_entity.id
_entity.type
_entity.pdbx_description
1 polymer ?
#
loop_
_entity_poly.entity_id
_entity_poly.type
_entity_poly.pdbx_seq_one_letter_code
_entity_poly.pdbx_strand_id
1 'polypeptide(L)'
;KRHRATEFLDFLKRIDAEMPKGPDVHLVMDNYATHKTPRIKAWLARRPHWHVHFTPTSASWINQVQRWFAELTRKQLQRGVHRS
;
A
#
# COMPACT_ATOMS: atom_id res chain seq x y z
N LYS A 1 10.25 -10.38 -10.35
CA LYS A 1 8.94 -10.35 -9.64
C LYS A 1 9.04 -10.73 -8.15
N ARG A 2 9.97 -11.62 -7.74
CA ARG A 2 10.16 -12.13 -6.36
C ARG A 2 10.61 -11.06 -5.33
N HIS A 3 11.41 -10.08 -5.76
CA HIS A 3 11.89 -8.98 -4.90
C HIS A 3 10.75 -8.10 -4.37
N ARG A 4 9.86 -7.60 -5.25
CA ARG A 4 8.75 -6.72 -4.86
C ARG A 4 7.81 -7.29 -3.79
N ALA A 5 7.53 -8.60 -3.82
CA ALA A 5 6.70 -9.24 -2.80
C ALA A 5 7.42 -9.39 -1.45
N THR A 6 8.76 -9.48 -1.48
CA THR A 6 9.60 -9.55 -0.27
C THR A 6 9.67 -8.17 0.38
N GLU A 7 10.00 -7.15 -0.40
CA GLU A 7 10.02 -5.74 0.03
C GLU A 7 8.67 -5.32 0.62
N PHE A 8 7.57 -5.66 -0.05
CA PHE A 8 6.24 -5.36 0.45
C PHE A 8 5.96 -6.03 1.80
N LEU A 9 6.34 -7.30 1.98
CA LEU A 9 6.15 -7.96 3.26
C LEU A 9 7.02 -7.33 4.37
N ASP A 10 8.25 -6.96 4.05
CA ASP A 10 9.14 -6.34 5.03
C ASP A 10 8.66 -4.94 5.43
N PHE A 11 8.03 -4.22 4.50
CA PHE A 11 7.29 -2.99 4.80
C PHE A 11 6.11 -3.24 5.77
N LEU A 12 5.28 -4.27 5.52
CA LEU A 12 4.18 -4.61 6.43
C LEU A 12 4.67 -4.96 7.84
N LYS A 13 5.76 -5.71 7.95
CA LYS A 13 6.37 -6.05 9.25
C LYS A 13 6.87 -4.82 10.00
N ARG A 14 7.40 -3.83 9.29
CA ARG A 14 7.84 -2.57 9.89
C ARG A 14 6.65 -1.81 10.48
N ILE A 15 5.55 -1.70 9.74
CA ILE A 15 4.30 -1.09 10.25
C ILE A 15 3.83 -1.83 11.51
N ASP A 16 3.76 -3.17 11.46
CA ASP A 16 3.35 -4.02 12.59
C ASP A 16 4.19 -3.78 13.85
N ALA A 17 5.49 -3.51 13.69
CA ALA A 17 6.40 -3.22 14.80
C ALA A 17 6.28 -1.80 15.36
N GLU A 18 5.91 -0.83 14.52
CA GLU A 18 5.77 0.59 14.90
C GLU A 18 4.36 0.93 15.43
N MET A 19 3.35 0.11 15.12
CA MET A 19 1.98 0.33 15.56
C MET A 19 1.79 0.06 17.06
N PRO A 20 1.01 0.89 17.77
CA PRO A 20 0.61 0.59 19.14
C PRO A 20 -0.19 -0.72 19.20
N LYS A 21 -0.06 -1.45 20.30
CA LYS A 21 -0.83 -2.68 20.53
C LYS A 21 -2.29 -2.33 20.83
N GLY A 22 -3.23 -3.05 20.22
CA GLY A 22 -4.66 -2.98 20.53
C GLY A 22 -5.55 -2.56 19.37
N PRO A 23 -5.25 -1.50 18.61
CA PRO A 23 -6.08 -1.07 17.49
C PRO A 23 -6.11 -2.07 16.34
N ASP A 24 -7.26 -2.12 15.66
CA ASP A 24 -7.39 -2.80 14.39
C ASP A 24 -6.71 -2.00 13.26
N VAL A 25 -6.04 -2.73 12.37
CA VAL A 25 -5.32 -2.19 11.21
C VAL A 25 -6.16 -2.46 9.96
N HIS A 26 -6.62 -1.40 9.32
CA HIS A 26 -7.35 -1.48 8.04
C HIS A 26 -6.41 -1.16 6.88
N LEU A 27 -5.97 -2.19 6.17
CA LEU A 27 -5.09 -2.07 5.02
C LEU A 27 -5.92 -1.98 3.73
N VAL A 28 -5.97 -0.80 3.11
CA VAL A 28 -6.63 -0.57 1.82
C VAL A 28 -5.59 -0.61 0.69
N MET A 29 -5.78 -1.49 -0.29
CA MET A 29 -4.82 -1.68 -1.39
C MET A 29 -5.51 -1.85 -2.74
N ASP A 30 -4.76 -1.59 -3.82
CA ASP A 30 -5.20 -1.98 -5.16
C ASP A 30 -5.06 -3.48 -5.43
N ASN A 31 -5.63 -3.94 -6.55
CA ASN A 31 -5.67 -5.34 -6.94
C ASN A 31 -4.34 -5.85 -7.55
N TYR A 32 -3.20 -5.29 -7.13
CA TYR A 32 -1.91 -5.69 -7.69
C TYR A 32 -1.48 -7.08 -7.22
N ALA A 33 -0.97 -7.89 -8.14
CA ALA A 33 -0.68 -9.31 -7.91
C ALA A 33 0.37 -9.55 -6.81
N THR A 34 1.26 -8.58 -6.54
CA THR A 34 2.24 -8.70 -5.46
C THR A 34 1.59 -8.74 -4.09
N HIS A 35 0.42 -8.13 -3.88
CA HIS A 35 -0.30 -8.16 -2.60
C HIS A 35 -0.91 -9.54 -2.28
N LYS A 36 -1.03 -10.41 -3.29
CA LYS A 36 -1.79 -11.67 -3.19
C LYS A 36 -0.91 -12.92 -3.16
N THR A 37 0.40 -12.77 -2.97
CA THR A 37 1.29 -13.94 -2.89
C THR A 37 0.95 -14.82 -1.67
N PRO A 38 1.16 -16.15 -1.73
CA PRO A 38 0.88 -17.05 -0.61
C PRO A 38 1.57 -16.62 0.69
N ARG A 39 2.81 -16.11 0.60
CA ARG A 39 3.59 -15.65 1.74
C ARG A 39 2.94 -14.44 2.44
N ILE A 40 2.40 -13.50 1.68
CA ILE A 40 1.69 -12.33 2.24
C ILE A 40 0.37 -12.74 2.85
N LYS A 41 -0.42 -13.56 2.14
CA LYS A 41 -1.69 -14.09 2.66
C LYS A 41 -1.50 -14.84 3.98
N ALA A 42 -0.49 -15.71 4.07
CA ALA A 42 -0.18 -16.46 5.28
C ALA A 42 0.27 -15.54 6.43
N TRP A 43 1.00 -14.47 6.15
CA TRP A 43 1.43 -13.52 7.18
C TRP A 43 0.27 -12.69 7.75
N LEU A 44 -0.65 -12.26 6.89
CA LEU A 44 -1.87 -11.54 7.27
C LEU A 44 -2.84 -12.45 8.05
N ALA A 45 -3.02 -13.69 7.61
CA ALA A 45 -3.95 -14.64 8.26
C ALA A 45 -3.57 -14.96 9.72
N ARG A 46 -2.31 -14.77 10.12
CA ARG A 46 -1.86 -14.93 11.52
C ARG A 46 -2.17 -13.73 12.41
N ARG A 47 -2.78 -12.67 11.85
CA ARG A 47 -3.04 -11.38 12.51
C ARG A 47 -4.51 -11.02 12.35
N PRO A 48 -5.40 -11.45 13.26
CA PRO A 48 -6.83 -11.21 13.13
C PRO A 48 -7.22 -9.72 13.20
N HIS A 49 -6.39 -8.88 13.83
CA HIS A 49 -6.55 -7.42 13.90
C HIS A 49 -6.16 -6.70 12.59
N TRP A 50 -5.67 -7.41 11.56
CA TRP A 50 -5.40 -6.84 10.25
C TRP A 50 -6.53 -7.16 9.28
N HIS A 51 -7.26 -6.13 8.86
CA HIS A 51 -8.34 -6.24 7.88
C HIS A 51 -7.90 -5.71 6.53
N VAL A 52 -7.91 -6.57 5.52
CA VAL A 52 -7.49 -6.21 4.16
C VAL A 52 -8.69 -5.89 3.28
N HIS A 53 -8.65 -4.70 2.68
CA HIS A 53 -9.66 -4.19 1.76
C HIS A 53 -9.01 -3.95 0.40
N PHE A 54 -9.57 -4.55 -0.64
CA PHE A 54 -9.12 -4.32 -2.00
C PHE A 54 -10.05 -3.31 -2.69
N THR A 55 -9.47 -2.32 -3.38
CA THR A 55 -10.27 -1.47 -4.24
C THR A 55 -10.85 -2.29 -5.40
N PRO A 56 -12.09 -1.99 -5.85
CA PRO A 56 -12.66 -2.66 -7.01
C PRO A 56 -11.75 -2.54 -8.23
N THR A 57 -11.74 -3.56 -9.08
CA THR A 57 -10.99 -3.51 -10.34
C THR A 57 -11.45 -2.30 -11.16
N SER A 58 -10.50 -1.59 -11.77
CA SER A 58 -10.74 -0.36 -12.53
C SER A 58 -11.20 0.86 -11.71
N ALA A 59 -11.22 0.79 -10.38
CA ALA A 59 -11.53 1.93 -9.50
C ALA A 59 -10.27 2.66 -9.01
N SER A 60 -9.37 3.05 -9.93
CA SER A 60 -8.17 3.85 -9.60
C SER A 60 -8.50 5.16 -8.88
N TRP A 61 -9.69 5.73 -9.15
CA TRP A 61 -10.17 6.95 -8.53
C TRP A 61 -10.40 6.84 -7.02
N ILE A 62 -10.53 5.66 -6.42
CA ILE A 62 -10.69 5.51 -4.96
C ILE A 62 -9.35 5.25 -4.26
N ASN A 63 -8.28 4.97 -5.01
CA ASN A 63 -6.96 4.74 -4.46
C ASN A 63 -6.34 6.07 -3.99
N GLN A 64 -6.44 6.35 -2.69
CA GLN A 64 -5.95 7.59 -2.07
C GLN A 64 -4.45 7.82 -2.33
N VAL A 65 -3.65 6.76 -2.43
CA VAL A 65 -2.22 6.86 -2.73
C VAL A 65 -2.00 7.40 -4.14
N GLN A 66 -2.75 6.93 -5.13
CA GLN A 66 -2.66 7.47 -6.50
C GLN A 66 -3.12 8.92 -6.57
N ARG A 67 -4.19 9.29 -5.84
CA ARG A 67 -4.61 10.70 -5.74
C ARG A 67 -3.54 11.58 -5.10
N TRP A 68 -2.89 11.11 -4.04
CA TRP A 68 -1.83 11.85 -3.38
C TRP A 68 -0.62 12.07 -4.31
N PHE A 69 -0.19 11.05 -5.05
CA PHE A 69 0.87 11.21 -6.06
C PHE A 69 0.47 12.14 -7.21
N ALA A 70 -0.80 12.12 -7.65
CA ALA A 70 -1.31 13.05 -8.64
C ALA A 70 -1.27 14.50 -8.12
N GLU A 71 -1.67 14.71 -6.87
CA GLU A 71 -1.64 16.03 -6.23
C GLU A 71 -0.20 16.51 -6.00
N LEU A 72 0.71 15.63 -5.60
CA LEU A 72 2.14 15.91 -5.50
C LEU A 72 2.70 16.36 -6.86
N THR A 73 2.37 15.64 -7.93
CA THR A 73 2.80 15.97 -9.31
C THR A 73 2.27 17.34 -9.73
N ARG A 74 0.98 17.59 -9.49
CA ARG A 74 0.34 18.87 -9.81
C ARG A 74 0.98 20.04 -9.07
N LYS A 75 1.29 19.88 -7.78
CA LYS A 75 1.81 20.96 -6.93
C LYS A 75 3.30 21.22 -7.16
N GLN A 76 4.11 20.17 -7.31
CA GLN A 76 5.57 20.29 -7.29
C GLN A 76 6.23 20.14 -8.67
N LEU A 77 5.67 19.33 -9.58
CA LEU A 77 6.33 19.03 -10.86
C LEU A 77 5.83 19.91 -12.00
N GLN A 78 4.54 20.28 -12.03
CA GLN A 78 3.97 21.13 -13.10
C GLN A 78 4.18 22.64 -12.88
N ARG A 79 4.57 23.07 -11.68
CA ARG A 79 4.89 24.47 -11.36
C ARG A 79 6.39 24.75 -11.21
N GLY A 80 7.22 23.72 -11.25
CA GLY A 80 8.68 23.88 -11.27
C GLY A 80 9.14 24.19 -12.69
N VAL A 81 9.60 25.42 -12.94
CA VAL A 81 10.38 25.73 -14.15
C VAL A 81 11.71 24.99 -14.02
N HIS A 82 11.76 23.78 -14.56
CA HIS A 82 13.00 23.01 -14.63
C HIS A 82 13.84 23.65 -15.73
N ARG A 83 14.89 24.39 -15.35
CA ARG A 83 15.99 24.68 -16.28
C ARG A 83 17.03 23.58 -16.12
N SER A 84 17.41 23.01 -17.25
CA SER A 84 18.50 22.05 -17.45
C SER A 84 19.84 22.59 -16.95
#